data_AF-A0A941YJH0-F1
#
_entry.id   AF-A0A941YJH0-F1
#
_cell.length_a   1.000
_cell.length_b   1.000
_cell.length_c   1.000
_cell.angle_alpha   90.00
_cell.angle_beta   90.00
_cell.angle_gamma   90.00
#
_symmetry.space_group_name_H-M   'P 1'
#
loop_
_entity.id
_entity.type
_entity.pdbx_description
1 polymer ?
#
loop_
_entity_poly.entity_id
_entity_poly.type
_entity_poly.pdbx_seq_one_letter_code
_entity_poly.pdbx_strand_id
1 'polypeptide(L)'
;MSAKGARLEVVYTLHPTAPAFHVSITCTGEETVEVRFVDNDSPFVRQNTSTDTSSSEPNNKRPFILFRNSPGYETDFTLGDKDVPRYSKRLEVPHVQIEGDDEAAAALNGMIARLVGSYRAGQCWGPFGLTDGKYNGRAFWDLDVWVQPAMVFLDRETAQKAAEWRLSCLPQAKKNYDAWVKAGRPVSDKKKLADISGNAAPDLNKVDPGGALFAWESAMDGTELSTAPTRFEHHISGSVALGLRFAQLSELVTEEEAMPVYLAAKTFYWSRSFQHGEGGRRIPMTVSPDEWHVVDNDLYTNEIANWVHKHGQWADEPYQSPPRVDGAYLAFDGDEMRGYQQASALLAVWPLGAITDRTEIGKMYDRFVGKEAPQGPAMTKSLNALIAARLGRTDEAYKQWVDSWKLYTDDPALRFREKQKVGDGYFLTGAAGCVNAFIYGFLGLSMEPSVPPNRDADGKLHDSVLHIRTLLPKHWKHVVVDGLWVQGKRIRLEVGPGNKSVLSEIP
;
A
#
# COMPACT_ATOMS: atom_id res chain seq x y z
N MET A 1 13.70 9.61 46.64
CA MET A 1 14.64 10.06 45.58
C MET A 1 14.29 9.32 44.30
N SER A 2 13.68 10.00 43.33
CA SER A 2 13.42 9.45 41.98
C SER A 2 14.17 10.33 40.97
N ALA A 3 15.26 9.81 40.41
CA ALA A 3 15.96 10.52 39.34
C ALA A 3 15.25 10.23 38.01
N LYS A 4 14.73 11.29 37.40
CA LYS A 4 14.26 11.35 36.00
C LYS A 4 15.45 11.22 35.05
N GLY A 5 15.24 10.50 33.94
CA GLY A 5 15.93 10.69 32.65
C GLY A 5 17.46 10.52 32.66
N ALA A 6 17.94 9.31 32.35
CA ALA A 6 19.32 9.14 31.88
C ALA A 6 19.37 9.45 30.37
N ARG A 7 20.22 10.39 29.97
CA ARG A 7 20.56 10.67 28.57
C ARG A 7 21.92 10.04 28.31
N LEU A 8 22.01 9.16 27.30
CA LEU A 8 23.28 8.59 26.87
C LEU A 8 23.88 9.55 25.83
N GLU A 9 25.05 10.11 26.11
CA GLU A 9 25.76 10.99 25.18
C GLU A 9 27.07 10.30 24.77
N VAL A 10 27.23 10.03 23.48
CA VAL A 10 28.43 9.40 22.92
C VAL A 10 29.13 10.46 22.08
N VAL A 11 30.31 10.89 22.54
CA VAL A 11 31.12 11.92 21.85
C VAL A 11 32.25 11.22 21.11
N TYR A 12 32.34 11.47 19.80
CA TYR A 12 33.42 10.99 18.95
C TYR A 12 34.38 12.15 18.67
N THR A 13 35.65 12.00 19.05
CA THR A 13 36.67 13.01 18.76
C THR A 13 37.75 12.39 17.88
N LEU A 14 37.81 12.84 16.62
CA LEU A 14 38.87 12.47 15.68
C LEU A 14 40.08 13.38 15.89
N HIS A 15 41.19 12.82 16.36
CA HIS A 15 42.43 13.58 16.54
C HIS A 15 43.29 13.51 15.27
N PRO A 16 43.80 14.63 14.71
CA PRO A 16 44.41 14.63 13.37
C PRO A 16 45.79 13.95 13.27
N THR A 17 46.41 13.53 14.37
CA THR A 17 47.83 13.13 14.39
C THR A 17 48.15 11.89 15.24
N ALA A 18 47.16 11.08 15.64
CA ALA A 18 47.41 9.82 16.36
C ALA A 18 46.49 8.68 15.87
N PRO A 19 46.97 7.42 15.78
CA PRO A 19 46.19 6.29 15.27
C PRO A 19 45.27 5.66 16.33
N ALA A 20 44.85 6.42 17.35
CA ALA A 20 44.02 5.93 18.44
C ALA A 20 42.63 6.57 18.39
N PHE A 21 41.59 5.74 18.33
CA PHE A 21 40.20 6.17 18.51
C PHE A 21 39.89 6.29 20.00
N HIS A 22 39.39 7.46 20.42
CA HIS A 22 38.88 7.66 21.77
C HIS A 22 37.36 7.55 21.76
N VAL A 23 36.82 6.59 22.52
CA VAL A 23 35.38 6.48 22.80
C VAL A 23 35.19 6.65 24.30
N SER A 24 34.52 7.74 24.69
CA SER A 24 34.12 8.01 26.07
C SER A 24 32.62 7.83 26.21
N ILE A 25 32.19 6.93 27.11
CA ILE A 25 30.78 6.71 27.45
C ILE A 25 30.54 7.29 28.83
N THR A 26 29.75 8.36 28.91
CA THR A 26 29.40 9.00 30.18
C THR A 26 28.04 8.47 30.63
N CYS A 27 28.02 7.74 31.74
CA CYS A 27 26.78 7.42 32.44
C CYS A 27 26.60 8.48 33.54
N THR A 28 25.39 9.01 33.74
CA THR A 28 25.14 9.96 34.83
C THR A 28 25.19 9.21 36.18
N GLY A 29 26.38 9.20 36.76
CA GLY A 29 26.80 8.54 38.00
C GLY A 29 28.28 8.23 37.86
N GLU A 30 29.13 8.85 38.68
CA GLU A 30 30.58 9.13 38.53
C GLU A 30 31.53 7.91 38.36
N GLU A 31 31.26 6.99 37.44
CA GLU A 31 32.23 5.98 37.01
C GLU A 31 32.45 6.06 35.50
N THR A 32 33.57 6.67 35.15
CA THR A 32 34.11 6.67 33.78
C THR A 32 34.83 5.34 33.56
N VAL A 33 34.32 4.51 32.64
CA VAL A 33 35.05 3.30 32.21
C VAL A 33 35.94 3.70 31.03
N GLU A 34 37.25 3.75 31.27
CA GLU A 34 38.26 4.02 30.25
C GLU A 34 38.66 2.69 29.57
N VAL A 35 38.47 2.58 28.25
CA VAL A 35 38.88 1.39 27.48
C VAL A 35 40.03 1.79 26.56
N ARG A 36 41.24 1.30 26.83
CA ARG A 36 42.39 1.40 25.92
C ARG A 36 42.55 0.09 25.15
N PHE A 37 42.59 0.20 23.83
CA PHE A 37 42.87 -0.93 22.95
C PHE A 37 44.38 -1.06 22.75
N VAL A 38 44.90 -2.27 22.88
CA VAL A 38 46.29 -2.62 22.60
C VAL A 38 46.25 -3.66 21.47
N ASP A 39 46.95 -3.35 20.37
CA ASP A 39 47.10 -4.12 19.12
C ASP A 39 45.96 -4.09 18.08
N ASN A 40 46.36 -4.38 16.82
CA ASN A 40 45.69 -4.24 15.51
C ASN A 40 44.35 -4.99 15.32
N ASP A 41 43.67 -5.41 16.38
CA ASP A 41 42.34 -6.00 16.28
C ASP A 41 41.29 -4.89 16.10
N SER A 42 40.53 -4.97 15.01
CA SER A 42 39.45 -4.01 14.74
C SER A 42 38.37 -4.11 15.84
N PRO A 43 38.16 -3.07 16.66
CA PRO A 43 37.19 -3.15 17.74
C PRO A 43 35.77 -3.17 17.17
N PHE A 44 34.94 -4.11 17.64
CA PHE A 44 33.52 -4.19 17.30
C PHE A 44 32.69 -3.76 18.51
N VAL A 45 31.87 -2.71 18.36
CA VAL A 45 30.96 -2.24 19.41
C VAL A 45 29.55 -2.69 19.05
N ARG A 46 28.90 -3.45 19.93
CA ARG A 46 27.49 -3.83 19.81
C ARG A 46 26.65 -2.91 20.67
N GLN A 47 25.75 -2.16 20.06
CA GLN A 47 24.76 -1.34 20.75
C GLN A 47 23.36 -1.90 20.47
N ASN A 48 22.60 -2.20 21.52
CA ASN A 48 21.19 -2.53 21.42
C ASN A 48 20.40 -1.39 22.07
N THR A 49 19.39 -0.87 21.40
CA THR A 49 18.50 0.17 21.93
C THR A 49 17.09 -0.41 22.06
N SER A 50 16.48 -0.28 23.23
CA SER A 50 15.05 -0.57 23.43
C SER A 50 14.31 0.72 23.73
N THR A 51 13.07 0.82 23.25
CA THR A 51 12.19 1.96 23.53
C THR A 51 10.81 1.41 23.83
N ASP A 52 10.27 1.77 24.99
CA ASP A 52 8.93 1.42 25.44
C ASP A 52 8.17 2.72 25.73
N THR A 53 7.03 2.90 25.06
CA THR A 53 6.19 4.09 25.19
C THR A 53 4.83 3.77 25.79
N SER A 54 4.67 2.65 26.51
CA SER A 54 3.38 2.27 27.10
C SER A 54 2.84 3.41 28.00
N SER A 55 1.80 4.09 27.52
CA SER A 55 1.01 5.03 28.32
C SER A 55 -0.25 4.39 28.90
N SER A 56 -0.37 3.06 28.87
CA SER A 56 -1.62 2.34 29.18
C SER A 56 -1.57 1.36 30.36
N GLU A 57 -0.47 1.24 31.12
CA GLU A 57 -0.49 0.48 32.39
C GLU A 57 0.25 1.22 33.52
N PRO A 58 -0.44 1.70 34.57
CA PRO A 58 0.21 2.45 35.64
C PRO A 58 1.08 1.62 36.60
N ASN A 59 1.23 0.29 36.48
CA ASN A 59 1.88 -0.46 37.57
C ASN A 59 2.57 -1.80 37.28
N ASN A 60 2.73 -2.26 36.02
CA ASN A 60 3.40 -3.54 35.79
C ASN A 60 4.88 -3.36 35.41
N LYS A 61 5.72 -3.21 36.45
CA LYS A 61 7.17 -3.34 36.33
C LYS A 61 7.53 -4.82 36.10
N ARG A 62 8.12 -5.18 34.95
CA ARG A 62 9.32 -6.07 34.73
C ARG A 62 9.32 -6.77 33.35
N PRO A 63 10.48 -7.28 32.85
CA PRO A 63 11.87 -6.93 33.16
C PRO A 63 12.75 -6.62 31.91
N PHE A 64 13.93 -6.10 32.21
CA PHE A 64 15.04 -5.76 31.33
C PHE A 64 15.53 -6.92 30.44
N ILE A 65 16.00 -6.60 29.23
CA ILE A 65 16.85 -7.51 28.45
C ILE A 65 18.24 -6.89 28.28
N LEU A 66 19.19 -7.41 29.08
CA LEU A 66 20.62 -7.17 28.99
C LEU A 66 21.23 -8.37 28.25
N PHE A 67 21.72 -8.18 27.02
CA PHE A 67 22.46 -9.23 26.33
C PHE A 67 23.97 -9.01 26.51
N ARG A 68 24.59 -9.91 27.27
CA ARG A 68 26.05 -10.06 27.33
C ARG A 68 26.44 -11.18 26.37
N ASN A 69 27.48 -11.00 25.55
CA ASN A 69 28.28 -12.13 25.07
C ASN A 69 29.63 -11.69 24.49
N SER A 70 30.69 -12.41 24.87
CA SER A 70 31.99 -12.55 24.20
C SER A 70 32.47 -13.99 24.44
N PRO A 71 33.35 -14.61 23.62
CA PRO A 71 33.65 -14.44 22.19
C PRO A 71 33.65 -15.78 21.40
N GLY A 72 33.47 -15.72 20.07
CA GLY A 72 33.61 -16.88 19.15
C GLY A 72 32.50 -16.92 18.12
N TYR A 73 32.81 -16.61 16.86
CA TYR A 73 31.83 -16.54 15.77
C TYR A 73 31.48 -17.94 15.24
N GLU A 74 30.32 -18.46 15.67
CA GLU A 74 29.42 -19.36 14.95
C GLU A 74 28.03 -19.11 15.53
N THR A 75 27.08 -18.59 14.75
CA THR A 75 25.71 -18.40 15.22
C THR A 75 24.93 -19.70 15.05
N ASP A 76 25.20 -20.67 15.92
CA ASP A 76 24.25 -21.74 16.21
C ASP A 76 23.30 -21.26 17.32
N PHE A 77 22.03 -21.10 16.94
CA PHE A 77 20.96 -20.80 17.89
C PHE A 77 20.60 -22.07 18.67
N THR A 78 21.37 -22.42 19.70
CA THR A 78 20.89 -23.29 20.78
C THR A 78 20.58 -22.46 22.01
N LEU A 79 19.34 -21.97 22.07
CA LEU A 79 18.69 -21.64 23.32
C LEU A 79 18.12 -22.94 23.88
N GLY A 80 18.43 -23.26 25.14
CA GLY A 80 17.83 -24.39 25.82
C GLY A 80 16.31 -24.24 25.86
N ASP A 81 15.64 -25.00 24.98
CA ASP A 81 14.25 -25.49 24.91
C ASP A 81 13.05 -24.69 25.44
N LYS A 82 13.15 -23.52 26.07
CA LYS A 82 12.00 -22.71 26.45
C LYS A 82 12.36 -21.22 26.34
N ASP A 83 11.65 -20.52 25.45
CA ASP A 83 11.69 -19.06 25.25
C ASP A 83 12.83 -18.48 24.39
N VAL A 84 12.84 -18.87 23.12
CA VAL A 84 13.56 -18.16 22.05
C VAL A 84 12.83 -16.86 21.70
N PRO A 85 13.46 -15.66 21.78
CA PRO A 85 12.88 -14.44 21.23
C PRO A 85 12.64 -14.61 19.72
N ARG A 86 11.44 -14.26 19.24
CA ARG A 86 10.91 -14.40 17.85
C ARG A 86 11.80 -13.88 16.68
N TYR A 87 12.96 -13.31 16.94
CA TYR A 87 13.86 -12.73 15.93
C TYR A 87 14.76 -13.74 15.21
N SER A 88 14.79 -15.02 15.62
CA SER A 88 15.59 -16.07 14.94
C SER A 88 14.89 -16.72 13.74
N LYS A 89 13.60 -16.44 13.48
CA LYS A 89 13.00 -16.80 12.19
C LYS A 89 13.63 -15.89 11.14
N ARG A 90 14.53 -16.45 10.32
CA ARG A 90 15.02 -15.85 9.06
C ARG A 90 13.80 -15.21 8.40
N LEU A 91 13.84 -13.90 8.18
CA LEU A 91 12.75 -13.16 7.53
C LEU A 91 12.36 -13.95 6.28
N GLU A 92 11.17 -14.55 6.29
CA GLU A 92 10.61 -15.38 5.21
C GLU A 92 10.13 -14.46 4.07
N VAL A 93 11.02 -13.58 3.63
CA VAL A 93 10.75 -12.55 2.63
C VAL A 93 10.91 -13.16 1.25
N PRO A 94 9.97 -12.92 0.31
CA PRO A 94 10.12 -13.40 -1.05
C PRO A 94 11.40 -12.89 -1.70
N HIS A 95 12.02 -13.72 -2.52
CA HIS A 95 13.26 -13.39 -3.21
C HIS A 95 13.09 -13.54 -4.72
N VAL A 96 13.55 -12.53 -5.46
CA VAL A 96 13.45 -12.46 -6.92
C VAL A 96 14.83 -12.62 -7.55
N GLN A 97 14.91 -13.49 -8.57
CA GLN A 97 16.08 -13.65 -9.43
C GLN A 97 15.66 -13.40 -10.88
N ILE A 98 16.46 -12.64 -11.63
CA ILE A 98 16.19 -12.31 -13.04
C ILE A 98 17.46 -12.52 -13.85
N GLU A 99 17.50 -13.59 -14.65
CA GLU A 99 18.60 -13.80 -15.58
C GLU A 99 18.57 -12.74 -16.68
N GLY A 100 19.66 -11.97 -16.78
CA GLY A 100 19.83 -10.90 -17.75
C GLY A 100 19.54 -9.49 -17.21
N ASP A 101 19.17 -9.36 -15.92
CA ASP A 101 18.90 -8.06 -15.30
C ASP A 101 19.07 -8.09 -13.76
N ASP A 102 20.32 -8.22 -13.30
CA ASP A 102 20.66 -8.26 -11.88
C ASP A 102 20.26 -6.96 -11.15
N GLU A 103 20.27 -5.83 -11.84
CA GLU A 103 19.87 -4.54 -11.28
C GLU A 103 18.37 -4.51 -10.97
N ALA A 104 17.52 -4.99 -11.89
CA ALA A 104 16.10 -5.13 -11.64
C ALA A 104 15.82 -6.10 -10.48
N ALA A 105 16.53 -7.23 -10.42
CA ALA A 105 16.41 -8.18 -9.32
C ALA A 105 16.79 -7.55 -7.98
N ALA A 106 17.91 -6.81 -7.91
CA ALA A 106 18.35 -6.12 -6.71
C ALA A 106 17.35 -5.04 -6.27
N ALA A 107 16.82 -4.24 -7.21
CA ALA A 107 15.82 -3.22 -6.92
C ALA A 107 14.53 -3.83 -6.35
N LEU A 108 14.01 -4.90 -6.97
CA LEU A 108 12.83 -5.62 -6.48
C LEU A 108 13.03 -6.17 -5.07
N ASN A 109 14.14 -6.88 -4.84
CA ASN A 109 14.44 -7.45 -3.54
C ASN A 109 14.58 -6.35 -2.46
N GLY A 110 15.20 -5.22 -2.80
CA GLY A 110 15.29 -4.07 -1.90
C GLY A 110 13.92 -3.51 -1.53
N MET A 111 13.05 -3.30 -2.51
CA MET A 111 11.68 -2.82 -2.30
C MET A 111 10.84 -3.81 -1.47
N ILE A 112 10.89 -5.10 -1.80
CA ILE A 112 10.17 -6.16 -1.07
C ILE A 112 10.63 -6.21 0.39
N ALA A 113 11.94 -6.22 0.64
CA ALA A 113 12.48 -6.25 1.99
C ALA A 113 12.06 -5.03 2.82
N ARG A 114 11.99 -3.84 2.20
CA ARG A 114 11.54 -2.61 2.86
C ARG A 114 10.04 -2.61 3.15
N LEU A 115 9.21 -3.11 2.24
CA LEU A 115 7.77 -3.26 2.46
C LEU A 115 7.49 -4.19 3.64
N VAL A 116 8.02 -5.42 3.59
CA VAL A 116 7.82 -6.43 4.64
C VAL A 116 8.41 -5.95 5.97
N GLY A 117 9.58 -5.32 5.95
CA GLY A 117 10.24 -4.81 7.15
C GLY A 117 9.52 -3.63 7.81
N SER A 118 8.91 -2.72 7.03
CA SER A 118 8.38 -1.45 7.55
C SER A 118 6.95 -1.54 8.07
N TYR A 119 6.12 -2.43 7.50
CA TYR A 119 4.74 -2.67 7.96
C TYR A 119 4.65 -3.80 9.00
N ARG A 120 5.77 -4.45 9.32
CA ARG A 120 5.82 -5.56 10.27
C ARG A 120 5.21 -5.16 11.61
N ALA A 121 4.37 -6.04 12.15
CA ALA A 121 3.63 -5.85 13.39
C ALA A 121 2.47 -4.81 13.36
N GLY A 122 2.13 -4.23 12.21
CA GLY A 122 0.92 -3.39 12.06
C GLY A 122 0.91 -2.14 12.93
N GLN A 123 2.09 -1.59 13.20
CA GLN A 123 2.27 -0.43 14.10
C GLN A 123 2.07 0.92 13.41
N CYS A 124 2.18 0.97 12.08
CA CYS A 124 1.98 2.16 11.27
C CYS A 124 1.50 1.72 9.87
N TRP A 125 0.47 2.38 9.35
CA TRP A 125 -0.10 2.08 8.03
C TRP A 125 0.10 3.22 7.03
N GLY A 126 0.92 4.22 7.39
CA GLY A 126 1.19 5.36 6.53
C GLY A 126 2.11 5.05 5.36
N PRO A 127 2.18 5.95 4.37
CA PRO A 127 2.94 5.75 3.12
C PRO A 127 4.46 5.69 3.31
N PHE A 128 4.97 6.09 4.47
CA PHE A 128 6.38 5.95 4.85
C PHE A 128 6.61 4.89 5.93
N GLY A 129 5.56 4.24 6.44
CA GLY A 129 5.65 3.30 7.55
C GLY A 129 6.38 3.95 8.74
N LEU A 130 7.42 3.29 9.25
CA LEU A 130 8.28 3.80 10.32
C LEU A 130 9.59 4.43 9.80
N THR A 131 9.70 4.68 8.49
CA THR A 131 10.95 5.17 7.88
C THR A 131 11.11 6.68 7.92
N ASP A 132 10.01 7.42 8.13
CA ASP A 132 9.98 8.89 8.19
C ASP A 132 8.78 9.36 9.04
N GLY A 133 8.88 10.53 9.66
CA GLY A 133 7.78 11.16 10.41
C GLY A 133 6.72 11.84 9.53
N LYS A 134 6.93 11.92 8.22
CA LYS A 134 6.01 12.53 7.27
C LYS A 134 4.64 11.87 7.32
N TYR A 135 3.60 12.70 7.21
CA TYR A 135 2.20 12.32 7.39
C TYR A 135 1.85 11.70 8.75
N ASN A 136 2.74 11.81 9.75
CA ASN A 136 2.54 11.37 11.12
C ASN A 136 2.16 9.89 11.25
N GLY A 137 2.60 9.04 10.32
CA GLY A 137 2.25 7.60 10.29
C GLY A 137 0.77 7.29 10.07
N ARG A 138 -0.04 8.27 9.66
CA ARG A 138 -1.48 8.11 9.40
C ARG A 138 -1.70 7.26 8.18
N ALA A 139 -2.75 6.44 8.20
CA ALA A 139 -3.12 5.62 7.06
C ALA A 139 -3.94 6.42 6.03
N PHE A 140 -3.72 6.12 4.77
CA PHE A 140 -4.42 6.69 3.61
C PHE A 140 -4.89 5.56 2.70
N TRP A 141 -5.52 5.90 1.58
CA TRP A 141 -5.81 4.95 0.50
C TRP A 141 -4.57 4.23 -0.06
N ASP A 142 -3.36 4.78 0.18
CA ASP A 142 -2.06 4.14 -0.04
C ASP A 142 -2.03 2.69 0.44
N LEU A 143 -2.55 2.46 1.66
CA LEU A 143 -2.62 1.13 2.25
C LEU A 143 -3.43 0.18 1.39
N ASP A 144 -4.62 0.61 0.94
CA ASP A 144 -5.61 -0.29 0.36
C ASP A 144 -5.38 -0.51 -1.15
N VAL A 145 -4.95 0.52 -1.87
CA VAL A 145 -4.82 0.50 -3.34
C VAL A 145 -3.42 0.08 -3.79
N TRP A 146 -2.39 0.37 -3.00
CA TRP A 146 -1.00 0.13 -3.41
C TRP A 146 -0.32 -0.93 -2.54
N VAL A 147 -0.43 -0.84 -1.22
CA VAL A 147 0.29 -1.74 -0.31
C VAL A 147 -0.40 -3.11 -0.20
N GLN A 148 -1.70 -3.15 0.09
CA GLN A 148 -2.46 -4.38 0.29
C GLN A 148 -2.33 -5.37 -0.89
N PRO A 149 -2.46 -4.94 -2.17
CA PRO A 149 -2.32 -5.86 -3.31
C PRO A 149 -0.94 -6.50 -3.42
N ALA A 150 0.12 -5.83 -2.97
CA ALA A 150 1.45 -6.41 -2.90
C ALA A 150 1.56 -7.36 -1.71
N MET A 151 1.15 -6.89 -0.52
CA MET A 151 1.35 -7.60 0.73
C MET A 151 0.65 -8.95 0.79
N VAL A 152 -0.50 -9.13 0.11
CA VAL A 152 -1.16 -10.44 0.05
C VAL A 152 -0.28 -11.55 -0.54
N PHE A 153 0.67 -11.20 -1.42
CA PHE A 153 1.65 -12.13 -1.97
C PHE A 153 2.98 -12.14 -1.22
N LEU A 154 3.32 -11.06 -0.49
CA LEU A 154 4.63 -10.91 0.13
C LEU A 154 4.69 -11.36 1.60
N ASP A 155 3.69 -10.96 2.38
CA ASP A 155 3.62 -11.22 3.81
C ASP A 155 2.16 -11.29 4.25
N ARG A 156 1.68 -12.53 4.32
CA ARG A 156 0.30 -12.88 4.66
C ARG A 156 -0.15 -12.31 6.01
N GLU A 157 0.72 -12.35 7.02
CA GLU A 157 0.39 -11.90 8.38
C GLU A 157 0.16 -10.39 8.40
N THR A 158 1.04 -9.63 7.74
CA THR A 158 0.89 -8.17 7.68
C THR A 158 -0.31 -7.76 6.83
N ALA A 159 -0.56 -8.44 5.70
CA ALA A 159 -1.75 -8.20 4.87
C ALA A 159 -3.06 -8.48 5.64
N GLN A 160 -3.10 -9.54 6.44
CA GLN A 160 -4.25 -9.86 7.29
C GLN A 160 -4.49 -8.77 8.33
N LYS A 161 -3.44 -8.34 9.05
CA LYS A 161 -3.55 -7.27 10.07
C LYS A 161 -4.01 -5.94 9.51
N ALA A 162 -3.58 -5.58 8.29
CA ALA A 162 -4.04 -4.37 7.61
C ALA A 162 -5.55 -4.43 7.35
N ALA A 163 -6.04 -5.58 6.88
CA ALA A 163 -7.45 -5.80 6.61
C ALA A 163 -8.28 -5.82 7.91
N GLU A 164 -7.83 -6.56 8.95
CA GLU A 164 -8.45 -6.57 10.28
C GLU A 164 -8.51 -5.16 10.90
N TRP A 165 -7.45 -4.36 10.73
CA TRP A 165 -7.44 -2.98 11.17
C TRP A 165 -8.51 -2.13 10.45
N ARG A 166 -8.63 -2.25 9.12
CA ARG A 166 -9.70 -1.56 8.37
C ARG A 166 -11.10 -2.01 8.80
N LEU A 167 -11.31 -3.29 9.05
CA LEU A 167 -12.57 -3.82 9.60
C LEU A 167 -12.86 -3.19 10.98
N SER A 168 -11.84 -3.09 11.85
CA SER A 168 -11.97 -2.48 13.18
C SER A 168 -12.32 -0.98 13.14
N CYS A 169 -12.01 -0.29 12.04
CA CYS A 169 -12.32 1.13 11.84
C CYS A 169 -13.78 1.39 11.41
N LEU A 170 -14.54 0.37 11.02
CA LEU A 170 -15.92 0.53 10.53
C LEU A 170 -16.85 1.28 11.51
N PRO A 171 -16.85 1.01 12.84
CA PRO A 171 -17.66 1.78 13.78
C PRO A 171 -17.33 3.27 13.79
N GLN A 172 -16.05 3.63 13.66
CA GLN A 172 -15.62 5.03 13.61
C GLN A 172 -15.98 5.67 12.25
N ALA A 173 -15.83 4.94 11.14
CA ALA A 173 -16.26 5.39 9.81
C ALA A 173 -17.78 5.66 9.74
N LYS A 174 -18.60 4.89 10.48
CA LYS A 174 -20.04 5.17 10.63
C LYS A 174 -20.30 6.49 11.37
N LYS A 175 -19.57 6.77 12.46
CA LYS A 175 -19.66 8.07 13.15
C LYS A 175 -19.22 9.23 12.26
N ASN A 176 -18.17 9.04 11.47
CA ASN A 176 -17.71 10.04 10.49
C ASN A 176 -18.81 10.33 9.45
N TYR A 177 -19.49 9.29 8.97
CA TYR A 177 -20.64 9.42 8.07
C TYR A 177 -21.80 10.19 8.72
N ASP A 178 -22.20 9.83 9.94
CA ASP A 178 -23.28 10.52 10.65
C ASP A 178 -22.96 11.99 10.90
N ALA A 179 -21.71 12.29 11.25
CA ALA A 179 -21.22 13.66 11.40
C ALA A 179 -21.26 14.43 10.06
N TRP A 180 -20.85 13.79 8.97
CA TRP A 180 -20.92 14.35 7.62
C TRP A 180 -22.37 14.63 7.18
N VAL A 181 -23.31 13.71 7.43
CA VAL A 181 -24.75 13.90 7.18
C VAL A 181 -25.29 15.06 8.02
N LYS A 182 -24.99 15.09 9.33
CA LYS A 182 -25.42 16.17 10.24
C LYS A 182 -24.88 17.55 9.84
N ALA A 183 -23.68 17.60 9.26
CA ALA A 183 -23.09 18.82 8.72
C ALA A 183 -23.75 19.29 7.40
N GLY A 184 -24.75 18.57 6.90
CA GLY A 184 -25.45 18.87 5.66
C GLY A 184 -24.73 18.34 4.43
N ARG A 185 -23.97 17.24 4.56
CA ARG A 185 -23.24 16.58 3.47
C ARG A 185 -22.29 17.53 2.73
N PRO A 186 -21.28 18.10 3.42
CA PRO A 186 -20.33 19.00 2.80
C PRO A 186 -19.56 18.32 1.65
N VAL A 187 -19.25 19.10 0.62
CA VAL A 187 -18.39 18.73 -0.51
C VAL A 187 -17.23 19.71 -0.59
N SER A 188 -16.34 19.57 -1.59
CA SER A 188 -15.21 20.50 -1.74
C SER A 188 -15.65 21.96 -1.98
N ASP A 189 -14.72 22.88 -1.87
CA ASP A 189 -14.90 24.34 -2.04
C ASP A 189 -15.94 24.97 -1.09
N LYS A 190 -16.06 24.44 0.14
CA LYS A 190 -16.96 24.95 1.19
C LYS A 190 -18.45 24.92 0.81
N LYS A 191 -18.84 24.10 -0.17
CA LYS A 191 -20.23 23.90 -0.58
C LYS A 191 -20.85 22.71 0.17
N LYS A 192 -22.17 22.63 0.17
CA LYS A 192 -22.92 21.41 0.53
C LYS A 192 -23.47 20.75 -0.71
N LEU A 193 -23.75 19.45 -0.61
CA LEU A 193 -24.34 18.69 -1.73
C LEU A 193 -25.65 19.32 -2.23
N ALA A 194 -26.45 19.89 -1.32
CA ALA A 194 -27.71 20.56 -1.67
C ALA A 194 -27.53 21.92 -2.38
N ASP A 195 -26.33 22.51 -2.32
CA ASP A 195 -26.03 23.80 -2.96
C ASP A 195 -25.64 23.64 -4.44
N ILE A 196 -25.47 22.40 -4.90
CA ILE A 196 -25.04 22.08 -6.27
C ILE A 196 -26.28 22.14 -7.17
N SER A 197 -26.30 23.12 -8.09
CA SER A 197 -27.43 23.39 -8.97
C SER A 197 -27.74 22.22 -9.90
N GLY A 198 -29.03 21.95 -10.12
CA GLY A 198 -29.51 21.14 -11.24
C GLY A 198 -30.22 19.83 -10.87
N ASN A 199 -30.14 19.35 -9.63
CA ASN A 199 -30.90 18.16 -9.16
C ASN A 199 -31.08 18.17 -7.64
N ALA A 200 -32.10 17.46 -7.13
CA ALA A 200 -32.32 17.30 -5.70
C ALA A 200 -31.34 16.28 -5.12
N ALA A 201 -30.65 16.64 -4.02
CA ALA A 201 -29.88 15.69 -3.24
C ALA A 201 -30.78 14.53 -2.77
N PRO A 202 -30.24 13.30 -2.64
CA PRO A 202 -31.04 12.12 -2.37
C PRO A 202 -31.72 12.24 -1.01
N ASP A 203 -32.97 11.78 -0.98
CA ASP A 203 -33.76 11.62 0.24
C ASP A 203 -33.20 10.46 1.06
N LEU A 204 -32.63 10.79 2.22
CA LEU A 204 -31.98 9.81 3.09
C LEU A 204 -32.98 8.82 3.71
N ASN A 205 -34.29 9.11 3.69
CA ASN A 205 -35.31 8.15 4.12
C ASN A 205 -35.48 6.99 3.12
N LYS A 206 -34.90 7.10 1.92
CA LYS A 206 -34.93 6.07 0.87
C LYS A 206 -33.63 5.28 0.77
N VAL A 207 -32.72 5.44 1.74
CA VAL A 207 -31.40 4.79 1.74
C VAL A 207 -31.34 3.81 2.89
N ASP A 208 -30.69 2.68 2.68
CA ASP A 208 -30.37 1.76 3.76
C ASP A 208 -29.67 2.51 4.91
N PRO A 209 -30.08 2.29 6.17
CA PRO A 209 -29.44 2.95 7.30
C PRO A 209 -27.99 2.48 7.47
N GLY A 210 -27.12 3.37 7.97
CA GLY A 210 -25.78 3.00 8.44
C GLY A 210 -24.66 3.07 7.40
N GLY A 211 -24.48 4.23 6.76
CA GLY A 211 -23.35 4.47 5.86
C GLY A 211 -22.01 4.59 6.58
N ALA A 212 -20.91 4.42 5.84
CA ALA A 212 -19.55 4.57 6.36
C ALA A 212 -18.69 5.49 5.48
N LEU A 213 -18.12 6.52 6.11
CA LEU A 213 -17.14 7.42 5.53
C LEU A 213 -15.79 7.18 6.22
N PHE A 214 -14.93 6.42 5.57
CA PHE A 214 -13.57 6.20 6.07
C PHE A 214 -12.77 7.50 6.00
N ALA A 215 -11.85 7.67 6.96
CA ALA A 215 -10.99 8.82 7.04
C ALA A 215 -9.99 8.86 5.88
N TRP A 216 -9.82 10.04 5.27
CA TRP A 216 -8.74 10.32 4.33
C TRP A 216 -7.38 10.22 5.02
N GLU A 217 -7.21 10.94 6.13
CA GLU A 217 -6.07 10.81 7.03
C GLU A 217 -6.50 10.08 8.30
N SER A 218 -6.36 8.76 8.31
CA SER A 218 -6.83 7.93 9.41
C SER A 218 -5.84 7.91 10.57
N ALA A 219 -6.34 8.23 11.76
CA ALA A 219 -5.74 7.77 13.01
C ALA A 219 -5.83 6.24 13.12
N MET A 220 -5.15 5.66 14.11
CA MET A 220 -5.21 4.21 14.38
C MET A 220 -6.60 3.71 14.78
N ASP A 221 -7.48 4.57 15.28
CA ASP A 221 -8.87 4.24 15.64
C ASP A 221 -9.88 4.52 14.51
N GLY A 222 -9.43 4.97 13.34
CA GLY A 222 -10.28 5.33 12.20
C GLY A 222 -10.78 6.78 12.19
N THR A 223 -10.36 7.61 13.15
CA THR A 223 -10.75 9.03 13.21
C THR A 223 -10.16 9.81 12.03
N GLU A 224 -10.97 10.67 11.41
CA GLU A 224 -10.52 11.63 10.40
C GLU A 224 -9.69 12.73 11.04
N LEU A 225 -8.45 12.87 10.59
CA LEU A 225 -7.52 13.90 11.05
C LEU A 225 -7.19 14.93 9.96
N SER A 226 -7.66 14.74 8.73
CA SER A 226 -7.37 15.67 7.64
C SER A 226 -8.19 16.95 7.80
N THR A 227 -7.49 18.08 7.76
CA THR A 227 -8.09 19.42 7.73
C THR A 227 -8.01 20.05 6.34
N ALA A 228 -7.30 19.41 5.42
CA ALA A 228 -7.12 19.85 4.05
C ALA A 228 -8.34 19.51 3.16
N PRO A 229 -8.51 20.17 2.00
CA PRO A 229 -9.56 19.83 1.05
C PRO A 229 -9.55 18.37 0.56
N THR A 230 -8.39 17.69 0.62
CA THR A 230 -8.22 16.28 0.26
C THR A 230 -9.13 15.33 1.06
N ARG A 231 -9.64 15.75 2.22
CA ARG A 231 -10.72 15.02 2.93
C ARG A 231 -12.00 14.78 2.10
N PHE A 232 -12.17 15.51 1.00
CA PHE A 232 -13.29 15.36 0.06
C PHE A 232 -12.98 14.43 -1.12
N GLU A 233 -11.85 13.73 -1.06
CA GLU A 233 -11.44 12.68 -1.97
C GLU A 233 -12.18 11.38 -1.60
N HIS A 234 -13.47 11.40 -1.90
CA HIS A 234 -14.44 10.45 -1.36
C HIS A 234 -14.33 9.03 -1.92
N HIS A 235 -13.39 8.75 -2.83
CA HIS A 235 -13.10 7.38 -3.25
C HIS A 235 -12.51 6.52 -2.11
N ILE A 236 -12.08 7.11 -0.99
CA ILE A 236 -11.46 6.42 0.14
C ILE A 236 -12.32 5.26 0.68
N SER A 237 -13.63 5.43 0.87
CA SER A 237 -14.49 4.33 1.36
C SER A 237 -14.54 3.15 0.39
N GLY A 238 -14.49 3.43 -0.91
CA GLY A 238 -14.39 2.40 -1.94
C GLY A 238 -12.99 1.77 -2.01
N SER A 239 -11.95 2.57 -1.74
CA SER A 239 -10.56 2.11 -1.71
C SER A 239 -10.37 1.08 -0.59
N VAL A 240 -10.94 1.34 0.60
CA VAL A 240 -10.96 0.37 1.71
C VAL A 240 -11.70 -0.91 1.31
N ALA A 241 -12.86 -0.80 0.66
CA ALA A 241 -13.59 -1.96 0.17
C ALA A 241 -12.77 -2.79 -0.83
N LEU A 242 -12.02 -2.12 -1.71
CA LEU A 242 -11.12 -2.75 -2.68
C LEU A 242 -9.93 -3.43 -1.99
N GLY A 243 -9.32 -2.80 -0.97
CA GLY A 243 -8.26 -3.44 -0.16
C GLY A 243 -8.73 -4.72 0.53
N LEU A 244 -9.93 -4.68 1.14
CA LEU A 244 -10.57 -5.87 1.71
C LEU A 244 -10.85 -6.95 0.66
N ARG A 245 -11.14 -6.56 -0.59
CA ARG A 245 -11.29 -7.53 -1.67
C ARG A 245 -10.01 -8.28 -1.98
N PHE A 246 -8.86 -7.59 -2.03
CA PHE A 246 -7.57 -8.26 -2.19
C PHE A 246 -7.32 -9.25 -1.05
N ALA A 247 -7.62 -8.84 0.19
CA ALA A 247 -7.52 -9.73 1.35
C ALA A 247 -8.46 -10.94 1.25
N GLN A 248 -9.70 -10.74 0.79
CA GLN A 248 -10.70 -11.79 0.62
C GLN A 248 -10.30 -12.80 -0.47
N LEU A 249 -9.87 -12.32 -1.64
CA LEU A 249 -9.39 -13.18 -2.74
C LEU A 249 -8.17 -14.01 -2.34
N SER A 250 -7.45 -13.56 -1.31
CA SER A 250 -6.28 -14.23 -0.72
C SER A 250 -6.62 -15.09 0.50
N GLU A 251 -7.91 -15.25 0.82
CA GLU A 251 -8.43 -16.02 1.97
C GLU A 251 -7.93 -15.49 3.32
N LEU A 252 -7.73 -14.18 3.44
CA LEU A 252 -7.34 -13.50 4.70
C LEU A 252 -8.52 -12.93 5.46
N VAL A 253 -9.60 -12.65 4.75
CA VAL A 253 -10.84 -12.09 5.26
C VAL A 253 -11.98 -12.82 4.56
N THR A 254 -13.02 -13.17 5.30
CA THR A 254 -14.21 -13.83 4.75
C THR A 254 -15.15 -12.82 4.08
N GLU A 255 -16.05 -13.30 3.22
CA GLU A 255 -17.11 -12.45 2.66
C GLU A 255 -17.98 -11.84 3.76
N GLU A 256 -18.29 -12.62 4.81
CA GLU A 256 -19.11 -12.19 5.95
C GLU A 256 -18.47 -11.01 6.71
N GLU A 257 -17.15 -11.04 6.90
CA GLU A 257 -16.42 -9.95 7.55
C GLU A 257 -16.38 -8.68 6.69
N ALA A 258 -16.21 -8.82 5.37
CA ALA A 258 -16.10 -7.68 4.45
C ALA A 258 -17.46 -7.05 4.07
N MET A 259 -18.53 -7.85 4.03
CA MET A 259 -19.85 -7.41 3.57
C MET A 259 -20.42 -6.19 4.33
N PRO A 260 -20.29 -6.07 5.67
CA PRO A 260 -20.70 -4.87 6.40
C PRO A 260 -20.02 -3.59 5.91
N VAL A 261 -18.76 -3.67 5.45
CA VAL A 261 -18.04 -2.53 4.87
C VAL A 261 -18.60 -2.20 3.49
N TYR A 262 -18.86 -3.20 2.64
CA TYR A 262 -19.42 -2.99 1.30
C TYR A 262 -20.80 -2.34 1.35
N LEU A 263 -21.68 -2.84 2.22
CA LEU A 263 -23.02 -2.30 2.41
C LEU A 263 -22.99 -0.86 2.96
N ALA A 264 -22.10 -0.57 3.92
CA ALA A 264 -21.99 0.78 4.48
C ALA A 264 -21.35 1.78 3.50
N ALA A 265 -20.34 1.37 2.73
CA ALA A 265 -19.73 2.20 1.68
C ALA A 265 -20.73 2.49 0.55
N LYS A 266 -21.54 1.50 0.17
CA LYS A 266 -22.67 1.66 -0.77
C LYS A 266 -23.63 2.75 -0.29
N THR A 267 -24.11 2.66 0.96
CA THR A 267 -24.97 3.68 1.56
C THR A 267 -24.32 5.07 1.53
N PHE A 268 -23.01 5.16 1.80
CA PHE A 268 -22.30 6.44 1.70
C PHE A 268 -22.33 7.02 0.28
N TYR A 269 -21.94 6.25 -0.74
CA TYR A 269 -21.93 6.73 -2.12
C TYR A 269 -23.31 7.13 -2.63
N TRP A 270 -24.34 6.37 -2.26
CA TRP A 270 -25.71 6.72 -2.58
C TRP A 270 -26.08 8.07 -1.97
N SER A 271 -25.77 8.28 -0.69
CA SER A 271 -26.00 9.53 0.04
C SER A 271 -25.16 10.71 -0.47
N ARG A 272 -24.02 10.44 -1.14
CA ARG A 272 -23.04 11.41 -1.68
C ARG A 272 -23.28 11.83 -3.12
N SER A 273 -24.16 11.14 -3.82
CA SER A 273 -24.46 11.38 -5.24
C SER A 273 -25.80 12.05 -5.44
N PHE A 274 -26.11 12.46 -6.67
CA PHE A 274 -27.42 12.96 -7.07
C PHE A 274 -27.87 12.26 -8.36
N GLN A 275 -29.19 12.21 -8.57
CA GLN A 275 -29.77 11.70 -9.81
C GLN A 275 -29.44 12.64 -10.97
N HIS A 276 -28.92 12.14 -12.09
CA HIS A 276 -28.60 12.95 -13.27
C HIS A 276 -29.38 12.44 -14.49
N GLY A 277 -30.57 13.02 -14.72
CA GLY A 277 -31.46 12.62 -15.81
C GLY A 277 -31.91 11.16 -15.72
N GLU A 278 -32.24 10.54 -16.85
CA GLU A 278 -32.65 9.12 -16.92
C GLU A 278 -31.47 8.14 -16.82
N GLY A 279 -30.23 8.60 -16.95
CA GLY A 279 -29.09 7.71 -17.15
C GLY A 279 -28.34 7.29 -15.87
N GLY A 280 -28.85 7.59 -14.67
CA GLY A 280 -28.25 7.17 -13.41
C GLY A 280 -27.72 8.32 -12.54
N ARG A 281 -26.77 8.02 -11.66
CA ARG A 281 -26.29 8.92 -10.61
C ARG A 281 -24.92 9.51 -10.94
N ARG A 282 -24.57 10.65 -10.34
CA ARG A 282 -23.22 11.24 -10.43
C ARG A 282 -22.72 11.72 -9.08
N ILE A 283 -21.39 11.74 -8.91
CA ILE A 283 -20.72 12.34 -7.75
C ILE A 283 -20.11 13.68 -8.19
N PRO A 284 -20.67 14.82 -7.73
CA PRO A 284 -20.16 16.15 -8.08
C PRO A 284 -19.14 16.65 -7.05
N MET A 285 -18.37 17.67 -7.42
CA MET A 285 -17.50 18.45 -6.53
C MET A 285 -16.64 17.55 -5.63
N THR A 286 -16.07 16.50 -6.20
CA THR A 286 -15.13 15.59 -5.51
C THR A 286 -13.71 16.02 -5.82
N VAL A 287 -12.81 15.85 -4.87
CA VAL A 287 -11.37 15.90 -5.19
C VAL A 287 -11.07 14.62 -5.96
N SER A 288 -10.45 14.76 -7.14
CA SER A 288 -9.98 13.62 -7.96
C SER A 288 -8.73 13.01 -7.33
N PRO A 289 -8.37 11.74 -7.62
CA PRO A 289 -7.02 11.24 -7.35
C PRO A 289 -5.94 12.16 -7.89
N ASP A 290 -6.21 12.90 -8.96
CA ASP A 290 -5.42 14.08 -9.29
C ASP A 290 -5.82 15.25 -8.38
N GLU A 291 -5.18 15.34 -7.20
CA GLU A 291 -5.59 16.22 -6.10
C GLU A 291 -5.52 17.74 -6.44
N TRP A 292 -5.01 18.10 -7.62
CA TRP A 292 -5.05 19.47 -8.14
C TRP A 292 -6.45 19.92 -8.57
N HIS A 293 -7.38 19.00 -8.73
CA HIS A 293 -8.68 19.29 -9.33
C HIS A 293 -9.83 18.86 -8.42
N VAL A 294 -10.75 19.80 -8.23
CA VAL A 294 -12.11 19.55 -7.74
C VAL A 294 -12.99 19.47 -8.96
N VAL A 295 -13.62 18.33 -9.18
CA VAL A 295 -14.29 18.00 -10.44
C VAL A 295 -15.65 17.37 -10.22
N ASP A 296 -16.48 17.45 -11.26
CA ASP A 296 -17.71 16.69 -11.35
C ASP A 296 -17.46 15.40 -12.13
N ASN A 297 -18.11 14.32 -11.68
CA ASN A 297 -18.14 13.05 -12.40
C ASN A 297 -16.76 12.42 -12.59
N ASP A 298 -15.88 12.44 -11.60
CA ASP A 298 -14.57 11.78 -11.69
C ASP A 298 -14.70 10.28 -12.03
N LEU A 299 -13.99 9.82 -13.07
CA LEU A 299 -14.09 8.46 -13.59
C LEU A 299 -13.78 7.43 -12.51
N TYR A 300 -12.66 7.57 -11.81
CA TYR A 300 -12.27 6.59 -10.80
C TYR A 300 -13.26 6.57 -9.63
N THR A 301 -13.68 7.75 -9.15
CA THR A 301 -14.61 7.88 -8.03
C THR A 301 -15.99 7.31 -8.35
N ASN A 302 -16.50 7.54 -9.56
CA ASN A 302 -17.78 6.95 -9.98
C ASN A 302 -17.66 5.44 -10.24
N GLU A 303 -16.58 4.98 -10.86
CA GLU A 303 -16.40 3.54 -11.10
C GLU A 303 -16.18 2.75 -9.81
N ILE A 304 -15.47 3.30 -8.82
CA ILE A 304 -15.32 2.60 -7.54
C ILE A 304 -16.64 2.59 -6.75
N ALA A 305 -17.49 3.61 -6.92
CA ALA A 305 -18.85 3.59 -6.38
C ALA A 305 -19.71 2.52 -7.07
N ASN A 306 -19.63 2.38 -8.41
CA ASN A 306 -20.24 1.27 -9.15
C ASN A 306 -19.74 -0.10 -8.67
N TRP A 307 -18.43 -0.21 -8.47
CA TRP A 307 -17.79 -1.44 -7.99
C TRP A 307 -18.32 -1.84 -6.61
N VAL A 308 -18.44 -0.88 -5.67
CA VAL A 308 -19.00 -1.11 -4.33
C VAL A 308 -20.48 -1.49 -4.42
N HIS A 309 -21.27 -0.85 -5.28
CA HIS A 309 -22.68 -1.22 -5.48
C HIS A 309 -22.82 -2.66 -5.96
N LYS A 310 -22.01 -3.07 -6.95
CA LYS A 310 -21.98 -4.43 -7.47
C LYS A 310 -21.62 -5.45 -6.38
N HIS A 311 -20.58 -5.20 -5.58
CA HIS A 311 -20.12 -6.13 -4.55
C HIS A 311 -20.99 -6.09 -3.28
N GLY A 312 -21.69 -4.99 -3.02
CA GLY A 312 -22.76 -4.89 -2.03
C GLY A 312 -24.11 -5.45 -2.51
N GLN A 313 -24.11 -6.19 -3.63
CA GLN A 313 -25.26 -6.89 -4.21
C GLN A 313 -26.47 -5.98 -4.50
N TRP A 314 -26.20 -4.75 -4.93
CA TRP A 314 -27.22 -3.75 -5.27
C TRP A 314 -27.43 -3.69 -6.79
N ALA A 315 -28.68 -3.77 -7.23
CA ALA A 315 -29.03 -3.82 -8.64
C ALA A 315 -29.55 -2.48 -9.22
N ASP A 316 -29.72 -1.42 -8.41
CA ASP A 316 -30.34 -0.17 -8.86
C ASP A 316 -29.34 0.94 -9.25
N GLU A 317 -29.87 1.92 -10.00
CA GLU A 317 -29.28 3.19 -10.49
C GLU A 317 -27.72 3.26 -10.48
N PRO A 318 -27.05 2.84 -11.57
CA PRO A 318 -25.60 2.92 -11.66
C PRO A 318 -25.11 4.37 -11.68
N TYR A 319 -23.85 4.57 -11.29
CA TYR A 319 -23.14 5.83 -11.50
C TYR A 319 -22.71 5.94 -12.95
N GLN A 320 -22.93 7.10 -13.54
CA GLN A 320 -22.50 7.39 -14.90
C GLN A 320 -21.00 7.63 -14.94
N SER A 321 -20.29 6.98 -15.86
CA SER A 321 -18.92 7.37 -16.19
C SER A 321 -18.93 8.68 -16.99
N PRO A 322 -17.81 9.44 -17.04
CA PRO A 322 -17.62 10.53 -18.00
C PRO A 322 -17.92 10.17 -19.45
N PRO A 323 -18.09 11.17 -20.33
CA PRO A 323 -18.17 10.94 -21.76
C PRO A 323 -16.89 10.27 -22.29
N ARG A 324 -17.03 9.57 -23.42
CA ARG A 324 -15.88 9.07 -24.17
C ARG A 324 -15.49 10.05 -25.29
N VAL A 325 -14.18 10.16 -25.53
CA VAL A 325 -13.58 10.82 -26.69
C VAL A 325 -12.63 9.83 -27.36
N ASP A 326 -12.81 9.61 -28.65
CA ASP A 326 -12.04 8.64 -29.47
C ASP A 326 -12.04 7.18 -28.92
N GLY A 327 -13.05 6.85 -28.11
CA GLY A 327 -13.20 5.53 -27.49
C GLY A 327 -12.40 5.33 -26.21
N ALA A 328 -11.93 6.40 -25.58
CA ALA A 328 -11.43 6.42 -24.21
C ALA A 328 -12.32 7.36 -23.36
N TYR A 329 -12.53 7.02 -22.09
CA TYR A 329 -13.20 7.92 -21.15
C TYR A 329 -12.36 9.18 -20.86
N LEU A 330 -13.05 10.29 -20.62
CA LEU A 330 -12.44 11.45 -19.94
C LEU A 330 -12.13 11.09 -18.48
N ALA A 331 -11.17 11.79 -17.85
CA ALA A 331 -10.92 11.60 -16.42
C ALA A 331 -12.08 12.13 -15.56
N PHE A 332 -12.74 13.19 -16.02
CA PHE A 332 -13.90 13.82 -15.40
C PHE A 332 -14.67 14.65 -16.44
N ASP A 333 -15.84 15.17 -16.08
CA ASP A 333 -16.64 16.00 -16.99
C ASP A 333 -15.86 17.27 -17.38
N GLY A 334 -15.69 17.49 -18.69
CA GLY A 334 -14.97 18.66 -19.21
C GLY A 334 -13.43 18.57 -19.16
N ASP A 335 -12.87 17.38 -18.95
CA ASP A 335 -11.42 17.19 -18.94
C ASP A 335 -10.77 17.52 -20.31
N GLU A 336 -9.96 18.58 -20.31
CA GLU A 336 -9.19 19.05 -21.46
C GLU A 336 -7.76 18.49 -21.52
N MET A 337 -7.39 17.53 -20.67
CA MET A 337 -6.08 16.87 -20.66
C MET A 337 -4.91 17.80 -20.31
N ARG A 338 -5.07 18.71 -19.35
CA ARG A 338 -4.06 19.74 -18.99
C ARG A 338 -2.88 19.22 -18.15
N GLY A 339 -2.75 17.90 -17.99
CA GLY A 339 -1.74 17.22 -17.16
C GLY A 339 -2.27 16.87 -15.77
N TYR A 340 -1.68 15.86 -15.14
CA TYR A 340 -2.17 15.29 -13.86
C TYR A 340 -1.05 15.19 -12.83
N GLN A 341 -1.35 15.42 -11.56
CA GLN A 341 -0.43 15.19 -10.44
C GLN A 341 -0.01 13.73 -10.37
N GLN A 342 -0.97 12.82 -10.50
CA GLN A 342 -0.79 11.38 -10.37
C GLN A 342 -1.81 10.60 -11.20
N ALA A 343 -1.71 9.26 -11.20
CA ALA A 343 -2.69 8.41 -11.85
C ALA A 343 -4.10 8.67 -11.31
N SER A 344 -5.04 8.95 -12.21
CA SER A 344 -6.47 9.08 -11.89
C SER A 344 -7.29 8.13 -12.76
N ALA A 345 -7.53 8.46 -14.03
CA ALA A 345 -8.38 7.67 -14.92
C ALA A 345 -7.92 6.22 -15.13
N LEU A 346 -6.61 5.95 -15.15
CA LEU A 346 -6.08 4.60 -15.31
C LEU A 346 -6.31 3.69 -14.10
N LEU A 347 -6.71 4.24 -12.95
CA LEU A 347 -7.11 3.44 -11.79
C LEU A 347 -8.40 2.64 -12.04
N ALA A 348 -9.24 3.10 -12.98
CA ALA A 348 -10.42 2.36 -13.46
C ALA A 348 -10.04 1.10 -14.26
N VAL A 349 -8.83 1.06 -14.84
CA VAL A 349 -8.28 -0.15 -15.49
C VAL A 349 -7.72 -1.09 -14.42
N TRP A 350 -6.76 -0.62 -13.62
CA TRP A 350 -6.19 -1.37 -12.50
C TRP A 350 -5.94 -0.40 -11.34
N PRO A 351 -6.28 -0.74 -10.08
CA PRO A 351 -6.70 -2.08 -9.62
C PRO A 351 -8.18 -2.40 -9.79
N LEU A 352 -9.01 -1.45 -10.23
CA LEU A 352 -10.45 -1.60 -10.14
C LEU A 352 -11.04 -2.65 -11.09
N GLY A 353 -10.46 -2.81 -12.29
CA GLY A 353 -10.98 -3.72 -13.31
C GLY A 353 -12.36 -3.31 -13.84
N ALA A 354 -12.71 -2.03 -13.80
CA ALA A 354 -13.97 -1.52 -14.36
C ALA A 354 -13.94 -1.52 -15.90
N ILE A 355 -12.76 -1.28 -16.47
CA ILE A 355 -12.52 -1.34 -17.93
C ILE A 355 -11.74 -2.63 -18.23
N THR A 356 -12.39 -3.59 -18.87
CA THR A 356 -11.83 -4.93 -19.13
C THR A 356 -11.56 -5.22 -20.60
N ASP A 357 -12.20 -4.50 -21.53
CA ASP A 357 -11.94 -4.66 -22.95
C ASP A 357 -10.52 -4.21 -23.31
N ARG A 358 -9.74 -5.10 -23.94
CA ARG A 358 -8.33 -4.85 -24.25
C ARG A 358 -8.14 -3.65 -25.18
N THR A 359 -9.07 -3.42 -26.12
CA THR A 359 -8.97 -2.31 -27.06
C THR A 359 -9.23 -0.98 -26.34
N GLU A 360 -10.25 -0.94 -25.48
CA GLU A 360 -10.56 0.23 -24.65
C GLU A 360 -9.43 0.54 -23.65
N ILE A 361 -8.85 -0.49 -23.00
CA ILE A 361 -7.66 -0.33 -22.14
C ILE A 361 -6.51 0.30 -22.93
N GLY A 362 -6.28 -0.15 -24.18
CA GLY A 362 -5.25 0.43 -25.05
C GLY A 362 -5.48 1.91 -25.31
N LYS A 363 -6.72 2.30 -25.65
CA LYS A 363 -7.08 3.70 -25.89
C LYS A 363 -6.97 4.56 -24.63
N MET A 364 -7.41 4.05 -23.48
CA MET A 364 -7.25 4.70 -22.19
C MET A 364 -5.77 4.92 -21.87
N TYR A 365 -4.96 3.88 -22.00
CA TYR A 365 -3.52 3.94 -21.79
C TYR A 365 -2.86 5.01 -22.68
N ASP A 366 -3.11 4.94 -23.99
CA ASP A 366 -2.53 5.89 -24.96
C ASP A 366 -2.96 7.34 -24.72
N ARG A 367 -4.15 7.56 -24.15
CA ARG A 367 -4.65 8.88 -23.80
C ARG A 367 -3.90 9.49 -22.61
N PHE A 368 -3.64 8.72 -21.56
CA PHE A 368 -3.16 9.23 -20.28
C PHE A 368 -1.66 9.03 -20.02
N VAL A 369 -1.00 8.09 -20.70
CA VAL A 369 0.44 7.84 -20.50
C VAL A 369 1.27 9.09 -20.84
N GLY A 370 2.23 9.43 -19.98
CA GLY A 370 3.12 10.58 -20.18
C GLY A 370 2.49 11.94 -19.87
N LYS A 371 1.28 11.96 -19.29
CA LYS A 371 0.60 13.18 -18.83
C LYS A 371 0.81 13.46 -17.33
N GLU A 372 1.51 12.58 -16.63
CA GLU A 372 1.88 12.78 -15.25
C GLU A 372 2.93 13.89 -15.08
N ALA A 373 2.78 14.70 -14.04
CA ALA A 373 3.71 15.75 -13.73
C ALA A 373 5.03 15.20 -13.15
N PRO A 374 6.20 15.74 -13.51
CA PRO A 374 7.49 15.29 -12.95
C PRO A 374 7.59 15.39 -11.42
N GLN A 375 6.88 16.35 -10.83
CA GLN A 375 6.81 16.59 -9.38
C GLN A 375 5.70 15.77 -8.68
N GLY A 376 4.98 14.93 -9.42
CA GLY A 376 3.99 14.01 -8.90
C GLY A 376 4.61 12.91 -8.02
N PRO A 377 3.83 12.32 -7.12
CA PRO A 377 4.29 11.21 -6.30
C PRO A 377 4.59 9.96 -7.14
N ALA A 378 5.45 9.10 -6.61
CA ALA A 378 6.01 7.93 -7.31
C ALA A 378 5.04 6.75 -7.49
N MET A 379 3.85 6.98 -8.04
CA MET A 379 2.80 5.95 -8.20
C MET A 379 2.42 5.72 -9.66
N THR A 380 2.42 6.77 -10.48
CA THR A 380 1.84 6.72 -11.83
C THR A 380 2.63 5.84 -12.80
N LYS A 381 3.96 5.92 -12.78
CA LYS A 381 4.80 5.20 -13.75
C LYS A 381 4.75 3.69 -13.56
N SER A 382 4.62 3.22 -12.31
CA SER A 382 4.49 1.79 -12.04
C SER A 382 3.12 1.26 -12.49
N LEU A 383 2.04 2.04 -12.34
CA LEU A 383 0.75 1.71 -12.95
C LEU A 383 0.82 1.67 -14.48
N ASN A 384 1.49 2.65 -15.10
CA ASN A 384 1.69 2.67 -16.54
C ASN A 384 2.46 1.43 -17.02
N ALA A 385 3.48 1.01 -16.27
CA ALA A 385 4.23 -0.21 -16.56
C ALA A 385 3.36 -1.47 -16.48
N LEU A 386 2.53 -1.57 -15.44
CA LEU A 386 1.60 -2.67 -15.25
C LEU A 386 0.66 -2.79 -16.45
N ILE A 387 -0.02 -1.70 -16.80
CA ILE A 387 -1.01 -1.71 -17.90
C ILE A 387 -0.33 -1.99 -19.24
N ALA A 388 0.83 -1.39 -19.52
CA ALA A 388 1.60 -1.66 -20.74
C ALA A 388 2.01 -3.15 -20.84
N ALA A 389 2.43 -3.76 -19.73
CA ALA A 389 2.76 -5.18 -19.70
C ALA A 389 1.51 -6.02 -20.05
N ARG A 390 0.34 -5.70 -19.50
CA ARG A 390 -0.92 -6.40 -19.81
C ARG A 390 -1.39 -6.18 -21.25
N LEU A 391 -1.09 -5.04 -21.85
CA LEU A 391 -1.28 -4.76 -23.27
C LEU A 391 -0.25 -5.45 -24.18
N GLY A 392 0.72 -6.18 -23.63
CA GLY A 392 1.77 -6.88 -24.38
C GLY A 392 2.84 -5.94 -24.95
N ARG A 393 2.89 -4.69 -24.49
CA ARG A 393 3.88 -3.69 -24.89
C ARG A 393 5.11 -3.79 -24.00
N THR A 394 5.78 -4.95 -24.01
CA THR A 394 6.77 -5.32 -22.99
C THR A 394 7.98 -4.40 -22.92
N ASP A 395 8.46 -3.87 -24.04
CA ASP A 395 9.61 -2.94 -24.08
C ASP A 395 9.22 -1.57 -23.45
N GLU A 396 8.01 -1.07 -23.74
CA GLU A 396 7.46 0.15 -23.13
C GLU A 396 7.20 -0.05 -21.63
N ALA A 397 6.62 -1.20 -21.26
CA ALA A 397 6.35 -1.56 -19.88
C ALA A 397 7.63 -1.57 -19.04
N TYR A 398 8.70 -2.19 -19.55
CA TYR A 398 9.98 -2.22 -18.87
C TYR A 398 10.55 -0.81 -18.68
N LYS A 399 10.49 0.04 -19.71
CA LYS A 399 10.94 1.43 -19.59
C LYS A 399 10.16 2.19 -18.50
N GLN A 400 8.83 2.11 -18.51
CA GLN A 400 8.00 2.74 -17.50
C GLN A 400 8.31 2.23 -16.09
N TRP A 401 8.58 0.92 -15.95
CA TRP A 401 8.94 0.30 -14.69
C TRP A 401 10.30 0.77 -14.18
N VAL A 402 11.31 0.82 -15.05
CA VAL A 402 12.63 1.37 -14.68
C VAL A 402 12.50 2.84 -14.26
N ASP A 403 11.76 3.64 -15.04
CA ASP A 403 11.53 5.05 -14.73
C ASP A 403 10.70 5.23 -13.44
N SER A 404 9.91 4.24 -13.01
CA SER A 404 9.09 4.33 -11.79
C SER A 404 9.88 4.22 -10.49
N TRP A 405 11.09 3.68 -10.51
CA TRP A 405 11.97 3.65 -9.32
C TRP A 405 13.26 4.43 -9.53
N LYS A 406 13.94 4.32 -10.69
CA LYS A 406 15.24 5.00 -10.92
C LYS A 406 15.15 6.53 -10.84
N LEU A 407 14.03 7.11 -11.27
CA LEU A 407 13.84 8.58 -11.16
C LEU A 407 13.65 9.03 -9.70
N TYR A 408 13.38 8.11 -8.78
CA TYR A 408 13.06 8.36 -7.38
C TYR A 408 14.12 7.81 -6.42
N THR A 409 15.12 7.08 -6.94
CA THR A 409 16.27 6.55 -6.20
C THR A 409 17.56 6.97 -6.90
N ASP A 410 18.34 7.88 -6.32
CA ASP A 410 19.61 8.35 -6.90
C ASP A 410 20.85 7.90 -6.09
N ASP A 411 20.67 7.02 -5.11
CA ASP A 411 21.75 6.50 -4.27
C ASP A 411 21.76 4.96 -4.18
N PRO A 412 22.93 4.36 -3.85
CA PRO A 412 23.08 2.91 -3.77
C PRO A 412 22.23 2.21 -2.70
N ALA A 413 21.73 2.94 -1.69
CA ALA A 413 20.85 2.39 -0.66
C ALA A 413 19.37 2.36 -1.10
N LEU A 414 19.08 2.76 -2.34
CA LEU A 414 17.75 2.85 -2.92
C LEU A 414 16.79 3.66 -2.03
N ARG A 415 17.21 4.82 -1.52
CA ARG A 415 16.28 5.69 -0.77
C ARG A 415 15.17 6.16 -1.71
N PHE A 416 14.05 5.47 -1.63
CA PHE A 416 12.92 5.66 -2.54
C PHE A 416 12.16 6.91 -2.11
N ARG A 417 12.30 8.01 -2.85
CA ARG A 417 11.61 9.26 -2.54
C ARG A 417 10.19 9.27 -3.09
N GLU A 418 9.32 10.04 -2.45
CA GLU A 418 7.98 10.30 -3.00
C GLU A 418 8.05 11.12 -4.31
N LYS A 419 8.99 12.07 -4.41
CA LYS A 419 9.17 12.94 -5.58
C LYS A 419 10.59 12.81 -6.12
N GLN A 420 10.77 12.95 -7.43
CA GLN A 420 12.04 12.63 -8.12
C GLN A 420 13.28 13.31 -7.50
N LYS A 421 13.13 14.55 -7.02
CA LYS A 421 14.25 15.40 -6.55
C LYS A 421 14.16 15.85 -5.10
N VAL A 422 13.12 15.45 -4.36
CA VAL A 422 12.85 15.97 -3.01
C VAL A 422 12.34 14.84 -2.10
N GLY A 423 12.92 14.73 -0.91
CA GLY A 423 12.48 13.83 0.15
C GLY A 423 13.64 13.05 0.77
N ASP A 424 13.54 12.81 2.08
CA ASP A 424 14.59 12.12 2.86
C ASP A 424 14.12 10.75 3.40
N GLY A 425 12.83 10.46 3.33
CA GLY A 425 12.20 9.20 3.76
C GLY A 425 12.04 8.15 2.68
N TYR A 426 11.80 6.89 3.08
CA TYR A 426 11.52 5.79 2.15
C TYR A 426 10.01 5.67 1.89
N PHE A 427 9.58 6.12 0.72
CA PHE A 427 8.19 6.11 0.27
C PHE A 427 7.76 4.69 -0.14
N LEU A 428 7.08 4.01 0.78
CA LEU A 428 6.65 2.62 0.65
C LEU A 428 5.56 2.45 -0.40
N THR A 429 4.66 3.44 -0.57
CA THR A 429 3.61 3.38 -1.59
C THR A 429 4.21 3.25 -3.00
N GLY A 430 5.27 4.01 -3.31
CA GLY A 430 5.94 3.93 -4.61
C GLY A 430 6.64 2.59 -4.82
N ALA A 431 7.31 2.08 -3.78
CA ALA A 431 7.88 0.73 -3.80
C ALA A 431 6.82 -0.35 -4.01
N ALA A 432 5.67 -0.25 -3.34
CA ALA A 432 4.54 -1.16 -3.51
C ALA A 432 3.99 -1.12 -4.94
N GLY A 433 3.85 0.07 -5.54
CA GLY A 433 3.48 0.22 -6.95
C GLY A 433 4.44 -0.50 -7.89
N CYS A 434 5.76 -0.35 -7.70
CA CYS A 434 6.77 -1.05 -8.51
C CYS A 434 6.69 -2.59 -8.36
N VAL A 435 6.42 -3.07 -7.15
CA VAL A 435 6.23 -4.51 -6.90
C VAL A 435 4.91 -5.01 -7.49
N ASN A 436 3.82 -4.24 -7.43
CA ASN A 436 2.57 -4.57 -8.09
C ASN A 436 2.73 -4.65 -9.62
N ALA A 437 3.48 -3.72 -10.22
CA ALA A 437 3.81 -3.77 -11.64
C ALA A 437 4.61 -5.02 -12.02
N PHE A 438 5.41 -5.56 -11.10
CA PHE A 438 6.08 -6.84 -11.29
C PHE A 438 5.11 -8.04 -11.16
N ILE A 439 4.33 -8.10 -10.08
CA ILE A 439 3.43 -9.22 -9.77
C ILE A 439 2.24 -9.27 -10.73
N TYR A 440 1.45 -8.21 -10.80
CA TYR A 440 0.24 -8.14 -11.62
C TYR A 440 0.54 -7.74 -13.07
N GLY A 441 1.61 -6.99 -13.28
CA GLY A 441 2.11 -6.62 -14.61
C GLY A 441 2.97 -7.73 -15.19
N PHE A 442 4.28 -7.79 -15.01
CA PHE A 442 5.13 -8.73 -15.75
C PHE A 442 4.79 -10.21 -15.53
N LEU A 443 4.69 -10.67 -14.29
CA LEU A 443 4.37 -12.06 -13.98
C LEU A 443 2.90 -12.40 -14.29
N GLY A 444 2.02 -11.42 -14.14
CA GLY A 444 0.62 -11.53 -14.51
C GLY A 444 -0.20 -12.39 -13.58
N LEU A 445 0.10 -12.34 -12.28
CA LEU A 445 -0.70 -13.00 -11.26
C LEU A 445 -1.99 -12.22 -11.09
N SER A 446 -3.12 -12.93 -11.06
CA SER A 446 -4.40 -12.40 -10.61
C SER A 446 -5.17 -13.47 -9.86
N MET A 447 -5.91 -13.07 -8.83
CA MET A 447 -6.85 -13.94 -8.13
C MET A 447 -8.26 -13.54 -8.52
N GLU A 448 -9.07 -14.52 -8.91
CA GLU A 448 -10.47 -14.33 -9.27
C GLU A 448 -11.36 -15.24 -8.41
N PRO A 449 -12.62 -14.86 -8.12
CA PRO A 449 -13.54 -15.73 -7.39
C PRO A 449 -13.77 -17.06 -8.11
N SER A 450 -13.81 -18.14 -7.35
CA SER A 450 -14.21 -19.46 -7.85
C SER A 450 -15.67 -19.74 -7.51
N VAL A 451 -16.52 -19.92 -8.52
CA VAL A 451 -17.93 -20.30 -8.31
C VAL A 451 -18.29 -21.50 -9.20
N PRO A 452 -18.48 -22.73 -8.65
CA PRO A 452 -18.32 -23.09 -7.23
C PRO A 452 -16.85 -22.99 -6.76
N PRO A 453 -16.57 -23.01 -5.44
CA PRO A 453 -15.21 -23.00 -4.91
C PRO A 453 -14.35 -24.12 -5.53
N ASN A 454 -13.10 -23.81 -5.83
CA ASN A 454 -12.16 -24.76 -6.43
C ASN A 454 -11.60 -25.69 -5.35
N ARG A 455 -11.14 -26.88 -5.74
CA ARG A 455 -10.42 -27.80 -4.85
C ARG A 455 -8.97 -27.92 -5.28
N ASP A 456 -8.06 -27.83 -4.31
CA ASP A 456 -6.66 -28.19 -4.55
C ASP A 456 -6.46 -29.72 -4.59
N ALA A 457 -5.22 -30.15 -4.83
CA ALA A 457 -4.86 -31.57 -4.90
C ALA A 457 -5.09 -32.33 -3.58
N ASP A 458 -5.09 -31.60 -2.45
CA ASP A 458 -5.33 -32.13 -1.10
C ASP A 458 -6.83 -32.14 -0.75
N GLY A 459 -7.69 -31.64 -1.65
CA GLY A 459 -9.13 -31.56 -1.48
C GLY A 459 -9.61 -30.35 -0.68
N LYS A 460 -8.72 -29.43 -0.29
CA LYS A 460 -9.06 -28.18 0.39
C LYS A 460 -9.82 -27.27 -0.57
N LEU A 461 -10.88 -26.65 -0.05
CA LEU A 461 -11.69 -25.69 -0.81
C LEU A 461 -11.03 -24.32 -0.80
N HIS A 462 -11.06 -23.69 -1.97
CA HIS A 462 -10.57 -22.33 -2.20
C HIS A 462 -11.64 -21.49 -2.88
N ASP A 463 -11.92 -20.32 -2.30
CA ASP A 463 -12.94 -19.39 -2.81
C ASP A 463 -12.42 -18.54 -3.98
N SER A 464 -11.15 -18.73 -4.35
CA SER A 464 -10.51 -18.07 -5.49
C SER A 464 -9.67 -19.03 -6.35
N VAL A 465 -9.38 -18.62 -7.57
CA VAL A 465 -8.45 -19.28 -8.49
C VAL A 465 -7.31 -18.30 -8.82
N LEU A 466 -6.08 -18.80 -8.79
CA LEU A 466 -4.92 -18.08 -9.29
C LEU A 466 -4.82 -18.23 -10.81
N HIS A 467 -4.77 -17.12 -11.52
CA HIS A 467 -4.42 -17.04 -12.93
C HIS A 467 -3.00 -16.49 -13.08
N ILE A 468 -2.25 -17.05 -14.02
CA ILE A 468 -0.90 -16.60 -14.36
C ILE A 468 -0.83 -16.38 -15.87
N ARG A 469 -0.57 -15.14 -16.26
CA ARG A 469 -0.34 -14.76 -17.67
C ARG A 469 0.92 -13.93 -17.79
N THR A 470 2.05 -14.61 -17.87
CA THR A 470 3.34 -13.94 -17.85
C THR A 470 3.68 -13.28 -19.19
N LEU A 471 4.22 -12.07 -19.13
CA LEU A 471 4.70 -11.29 -20.27
C LEU A 471 5.97 -10.54 -19.84
N LEU A 472 7.12 -11.20 -19.98
CA LEU A 472 8.42 -10.64 -19.60
C LEU A 472 9.00 -9.73 -20.68
N PRO A 473 9.81 -8.73 -20.30
CA PRO A 473 10.73 -8.04 -21.21
C PRO A 473 11.67 -9.03 -21.90
N LYS A 474 12.07 -8.76 -23.15
CA LYS A 474 12.86 -9.70 -23.98
C LYS A 474 14.21 -10.08 -23.36
N HIS A 475 14.82 -9.18 -22.59
CA HIS A 475 16.12 -9.41 -21.97
C HIS A 475 16.04 -10.17 -20.63
N TRP A 476 14.85 -10.31 -20.04
CA TRP A 476 14.62 -11.18 -18.87
C TRP A 476 14.45 -12.62 -19.35
N LYS A 477 15.55 -13.37 -19.36
CA LYS A 477 15.61 -14.71 -19.95
C LYS A 477 14.94 -15.77 -19.08
N HIS A 478 15.05 -15.61 -17.77
CA HIS A 478 14.52 -16.51 -16.77
C HIS A 478 14.23 -15.71 -15.49
N VAL A 479 13.05 -15.90 -14.91
CA VAL A 479 12.67 -15.24 -13.64
C VAL A 479 12.27 -16.31 -12.63
N VAL A 480 12.85 -16.23 -11.44
CA VAL A 480 12.45 -17.07 -10.29
C VAL A 480 11.99 -16.15 -9.18
N VAL A 481 10.83 -16.46 -8.61
CA VAL A 481 10.37 -15.83 -7.38
C VAL A 481 10.12 -16.91 -6.35
N ASP A 482 10.95 -16.92 -5.32
CA ASP A 482 10.86 -17.87 -4.21
C ASP A 482 10.04 -17.25 -3.07
N GLY A 483 9.00 -17.96 -2.63
CA GLY A 483 8.31 -17.68 -1.37
C GLY A 483 7.15 -16.71 -1.42
N LEU A 484 6.50 -16.55 -2.59
CA LEU A 484 5.21 -15.84 -2.67
C LEU A 484 4.13 -16.63 -1.92
N TRP A 485 3.18 -15.91 -1.32
CA TRP A 485 2.01 -16.50 -0.69
C TRP A 485 0.85 -16.64 -1.69
N VAL A 486 0.31 -17.84 -1.82
CA VAL A 486 -0.90 -18.12 -2.60
C VAL A 486 -1.74 -19.14 -1.83
N GLN A 487 -3.01 -18.82 -1.56
CA GLN A 487 -3.97 -19.77 -0.96
C GLN A 487 -3.48 -20.44 0.35
N GLY A 488 -2.69 -19.69 1.13
CA GLY A 488 -2.11 -20.13 2.40
C GLY A 488 -0.86 -20.99 2.27
N LYS A 489 -0.34 -21.20 1.06
CA LYS A 489 0.89 -21.93 0.78
C LYS A 489 1.98 -20.97 0.31
N ARG A 490 3.24 -21.30 0.59
CA ARG A 490 4.40 -20.63 0.01
C ARG A 490 4.75 -21.31 -1.29
N ILE A 491 4.86 -20.52 -2.35
CA ILE A 491 5.15 -21.03 -3.69
C ILE A 491 6.46 -20.45 -4.22
N ARG A 492 7.11 -21.25 -5.04
CA ARG A 492 8.14 -20.85 -5.98
C ARG A 492 7.50 -20.76 -7.36
N LEU A 493 7.67 -19.61 -8.00
CA LEU A 493 7.24 -19.36 -9.37
C LEU A 493 8.48 -19.24 -10.25
N GLU A 494 8.62 -20.14 -11.22
CA GLU A 494 9.64 -20.07 -12.25
C GLU A 494 9.00 -19.69 -13.58
N VAL A 495 9.58 -18.72 -14.28
CA VAL A 495 9.18 -18.31 -15.62
C VAL A 495 10.36 -18.48 -16.56
N GLY A 496 10.22 -19.45 -17.45
CA GLY A 496 11.24 -19.78 -18.45
C GLY A 496 10.98 -19.21 -19.84
N PRO A 497 11.77 -19.65 -20.83
CA PRO A 497 11.67 -19.19 -22.21
C PRO A 497 10.24 -19.31 -22.76
N GLY A 498 9.80 -18.27 -23.48
CA GLY A 498 8.45 -18.21 -24.04
C GLY A 498 7.35 -17.91 -23.03
N ASN A 499 7.67 -17.34 -21.87
CA ASN A 499 6.74 -17.00 -20.78
C ASN A 499 5.99 -18.22 -20.21
N LYS A 500 6.65 -19.39 -20.19
CA LYS A 500 6.08 -20.59 -19.57
C LYS A 500 6.33 -20.55 -18.07
N SER A 501 5.27 -20.65 -17.29
CA SER A 501 5.30 -20.54 -15.84
C SER A 501 5.10 -21.90 -15.18
N VAL A 502 5.93 -22.20 -14.18
CA VAL A 502 5.86 -23.41 -13.35
C VAL A 502 5.73 -22.98 -11.89
N LEU A 503 4.79 -23.61 -11.18
CA LEU A 503 4.57 -23.41 -9.76
C LEU A 503 5.02 -24.65 -9.00
N SER A 504 5.74 -24.46 -7.90
CA SER A 504 6.02 -25.50 -6.92
C SER A 504 5.80 -24.97 -5.51
N GLU A 505 5.26 -25.81 -4.63
CA GLU A 505 5.15 -25.50 -3.21
C GLU A 505 6.54 -25.58 -2.56
N ILE A 506 6.85 -24.64 -1.68
CA ILE A 506 8.08 -24.66 -0.87
C ILE A 506 7.73 -24.80 0.62
N PRO A 507 8.60 -25.45 1.42
CA PRO A 507 8.34 -25.74 2.83
C PRO A 507 8.09 -24.52 3.73
#